data_AF-A0AAV5KZT4-F1
#
_entry.id   AF-A0AAV5KZT4-F1
#
_cell.length_a   1.000
_cell.length_b   1.000
_cell.length_c   1.000
_cell.angle_alpha   90.00
_cell.angle_beta   90.00
_cell.angle_gamma   90.00
#
_symmetry.space_group_name_H-M   'P 1'
#
loop_
_entity.id
_entity.type
_entity.pdbx_description
1 polymer ?
#
loop_
_entity_poly.entity_id
_entity_poly.type
_entity_poly.pdbx_seq_one_letter_code
_entity_poly.pdbx_strand_id
1 'polypeptide(L)'
;MIETSLSTSSSSVVAFPNLKTLKFHRMEEWEEWDYESRGEEDITIMPRLSSLTIGYCKKLKMLPDYILQSTTLQELTIINCPIISKCCKEDYQSFINRIPHFKVQDRD
;
A
#
# COMPACT_ATOMS: atom_id res chain seq x y z
N MET A 1 34.61 24.29 -23.23
CA MET A 1 35.00 23.04 -22.53
C MET A 1 34.37 23.12 -21.15
N ILE A 2 33.13 22.63 -21.03
CA ILE A 2 32.68 21.49 -20.18
C ILE A 2 33.40 21.43 -18.84
N GLU A 3 32.65 21.51 -17.74
CA GLU A 3 32.82 20.90 -16.39
C GLU A 3 31.80 21.62 -15.48
N THR A 4 30.88 21.01 -14.73
CA THR A 4 30.77 19.62 -14.25
C THR A 4 29.29 19.37 -13.97
N SER A 5 28.69 18.38 -14.64
CA SER A 5 27.44 17.79 -14.17
C SER A 5 27.71 17.13 -12.81
N LEU A 6 27.18 17.72 -11.74
CA LEU A 6 27.00 17.00 -10.48
C LEU A 6 25.93 15.94 -10.71
N SER A 7 26.37 14.77 -11.18
CA SER A 7 25.61 13.54 -11.07
C SER A 7 25.50 13.21 -9.59
N THR A 8 24.47 13.73 -8.92
CA THR A 8 24.04 13.17 -7.64
C THR A 8 23.54 11.77 -7.94
N SER A 9 24.30 10.75 -7.53
CA SER A 9 23.82 9.37 -7.56
C SER A 9 22.65 9.30 -6.59
N SER A 10 21.41 9.33 -7.08
CA SER A 10 20.26 8.99 -6.27
C SER A 10 20.38 7.51 -5.89
N SER A 11 20.68 7.24 -4.64
CA SER A 11 20.64 5.87 -4.13
C SER A 11 19.19 5.56 -3.80
N SER A 12 18.51 4.79 -4.66
CA SER A 12 17.16 4.31 -4.34
C SER A 12 17.24 3.25 -3.25
N VAL A 13 16.60 3.51 -2.12
CA VAL A 13 16.51 2.55 -1.02
C VAL A 13 15.30 1.65 -1.26
N VAL A 14 15.51 0.34 -1.28
CA VAL A 14 14.42 -0.63 -1.38
C VAL A 14 14.23 -1.31 -0.03
N ALA A 15 13.17 -0.96 0.69
CA ALA A 15 12.76 -1.72 1.85
C ALA A 15 12.07 -3.02 1.39
N PHE A 16 12.12 -4.05 2.23
CA PHE A 16 11.43 -5.34 2.04
C PHE A 16 11.37 -5.85 0.58
N PRO A 17 12.51 -5.95 -0.14
CA PRO A 17 12.54 -6.18 -1.60
C PRO A 17 11.91 -7.51 -2.04
N ASN A 18 11.77 -8.47 -1.13
CA ASN A 18 11.25 -9.80 -1.40
C ASN A 18 9.91 -10.10 -0.70
N LEU A 19 9.31 -9.12 -0.04
CA LEU A 19 8.04 -9.35 0.66
C LEU A 19 6.91 -9.47 -0.37
N LYS A 20 6.26 -10.65 -0.38
CA LYS A 20 5.15 -10.97 -1.27
C LYS A 20 3.79 -10.92 -0.57
N THR A 21 3.77 -11.22 0.73
CA THR A 21 2.54 -11.31 1.50
C THR A 21 2.66 -10.44 2.75
N LEU A 22 1.68 -9.57 2.97
CA LEU A 22 1.58 -8.73 4.15
C LEU A 22 0.18 -8.87 4.76
N LYS A 23 0.13 -9.03 6.09
CA LYS A 23 -1.12 -9.20 6.82
C LYS A 23 -1.12 -8.35 8.09
N PHE A 24 -2.19 -7.57 8.26
CA PHE A 24 -2.46 -6.83 9.47
C PHE A 24 -3.76 -7.33 10.09
N HIS A 25 -3.71 -7.66 11.38
CA HIS A 25 -4.86 -8.19 12.10
C HIS A 25 -5.03 -7.52 13.46
N ARG A 26 -6.26 -7.08 13.75
CA ARG A 26 -6.68 -6.51 15.06
C ARG A 26 -5.80 -5.35 15.53
N MET A 27 -5.41 -4.48 14.60
CA MET A 27 -4.75 -3.21 14.95
C MET A 27 -5.83 -2.17 15.21
N GLU A 28 -6.40 -2.19 16.42
CA GLU A 28 -7.62 -1.44 16.76
C GLU A 28 -7.44 0.08 16.71
N GLU A 29 -6.23 0.55 17.02
CA GLU A 29 -5.85 1.98 17.04
C GLU A 29 -5.19 2.45 15.74
N TRP A 30 -5.13 1.60 14.72
CA TRP A 30 -4.46 1.95 13.46
C TRP A 30 -5.38 2.80 12.58
N GLU A 31 -5.10 4.09 12.50
CA GLU A 31 -5.92 5.04 11.73
C GLU A 31 -5.40 5.31 10.32
N GLU A 32 -4.08 5.46 10.21
CA GLU A 32 -3.40 5.94 9.01
C GLU A 32 -2.30 4.98 8.60
N TRP A 33 -2.26 4.67 7.31
CA TRP A 33 -1.19 3.93 6.70
C TRP A 33 -0.60 4.77 5.58
N ASP A 34 0.36 5.60 5.96
CA ASP A 34 1.17 6.37 5.03
C ASP A 34 2.61 6.38 5.52
N TYR A 35 3.55 6.70 4.65
CA TYR A 35 4.92 6.97 5.05
C TYR A 35 5.29 8.39 4.63
N GLU A 36 5.75 9.20 5.57
CA GLU A 36 6.32 10.50 5.23
C GLU A 36 7.69 10.27 4.57
N SER A 37 7.78 10.46 3.25
CA SER A 37 9.07 10.57 2.58
C SER A 37 9.76 11.86 3.06
N ARG A 38 10.73 11.73 3.96
CA ARG A 38 11.41 12.86 4.61
C ARG A 38 12.70 13.33 3.91
N GLY A 39 12.94 12.93 2.65
CA GLY A 39 14.16 13.31 1.94
C GLY A 39 14.11 13.12 0.42
N GLU A 40 15.20 13.51 -0.24
CA GLU A 40 15.44 13.39 -1.69
C GLU A 40 15.67 11.94 -2.17
N GLU A 41 15.44 10.95 -1.31
CA GLU A 41 15.66 9.53 -1.61
C GLU A 41 14.36 8.86 -2.05
N ASP A 42 14.35 8.32 -3.27
CA ASP A 42 13.26 7.47 -3.75
C ASP A 42 13.27 6.14 -2.99
N ILE A 43 12.42 6.03 -1.95
CA ILE A 43 12.24 4.80 -1.18
C ILE A 43 11.14 3.95 -1.81
N THR A 44 11.47 2.71 -2.17
CA THR A 44 10.49 1.70 -2.60
C THR A 44 10.29 0.68 -1.48
N ILE A 45 9.11 0.62 -0.86
CA ILE A 45 8.94 -0.14 0.40
C ILE A 45 8.66 -1.63 0.21
N MET A 46 7.93 -2.03 -0.83
CA MET A 46 7.57 -3.44 -1.08
C MET A 46 7.29 -3.69 -2.57
N PRO A 47 8.31 -3.71 -3.45
CA PRO A 47 8.10 -3.77 -4.89
C PRO A 47 7.43 -5.07 -5.37
N ARG A 48 7.49 -6.14 -4.58
CA ARG A 48 7.02 -7.49 -4.95
C ARG A 48 5.76 -7.93 -4.19
N LEU A 49 5.08 -7.01 -3.51
CA LEU A 49 3.90 -7.35 -2.74
C LEU A 49 2.76 -7.82 -3.66
N SER A 50 2.40 -9.09 -3.56
CA SER A 50 1.36 -9.71 -4.37
C SER A 50 0.08 -10.01 -3.61
N SER A 51 0.13 -10.06 -2.28
CA SER A 51 -1.03 -10.38 -1.44
C SER A 51 -1.06 -9.52 -0.18
N LEU A 52 -2.16 -8.80 0.03
CA LEU A 52 -2.42 -7.96 1.20
C LEU A 52 -3.71 -8.40 1.89
N THR A 53 -3.64 -8.63 3.20
CA THR A 53 -4.82 -8.88 4.05
C THR A 53 -4.89 -7.86 5.18
N ILE A 54 -6.04 -7.22 5.36
CA ILE A 54 -6.33 -6.33 6.49
C ILE A 54 -7.58 -6.84 7.18
N GLY A 55 -7.47 -7.25 8.43
CA GLY A 55 -8.58 -7.82 9.19
C GLY A 55 -8.78 -7.18 10.55
N TYR A 56 -10.00 -6.79 10.88
CA TYR A 56 -10.37 -6.23 12.18
C TYR A 56 -9.60 -4.93 12.53
N CYS A 57 -9.18 -4.16 11.53
CA CYS A 57 -8.54 -2.85 11.70
C CYS A 57 -9.62 -1.76 11.56
N LYS A 58 -10.34 -1.50 12.65
CA LYS A 58 -11.60 -0.73 12.61
C LYS A 58 -11.43 0.75 12.32
N LYS A 59 -10.29 1.32 12.68
CA LYS A 59 -10.00 2.76 12.53
C LYS A 59 -9.26 3.11 11.24
N LEU A 60 -8.78 2.12 10.48
CA LEU A 60 -7.96 2.36 9.30
C LEU A 60 -8.80 3.06 8.23
N LYS A 61 -8.33 4.24 7.79
CA LYS A 61 -9.06 5.11 6.86
C LYS A 61 -8.74 4.77 5.40
N MET A 62 -7.47 4.53 5.09
CA MET A 62 -7.00 4.38 3.71
C MET A 62 -5.78 3.47 3.59
N LEU A 63 -5.56 2.98 2.36
CA LEU A 63 -4.28 2.39 1.96
C LEU A 63 -3.36 3.51 1.45
N PRO A 64 -2.03 3.38 1.59
CA PRO A 64 -1.10 4.34 1.03
C PRO A 64 -1.08 4.27 -0.50
N ASP A 65 -0.76 5.39 -1.14
CA ASP A 65 -0.79 5.54 -2.60
C ASP A 65 0.06 4.51 -3.34
N TYR A 66 1.23 4.15 -2.80
CA TYR A 66 2.09 3.16 -3.45
C TYR A 66 1.46 1.75 -3.51
N ILE A 67 0.57 1.41 -2.58
CA ILE A 67 -0.21 0.16 -2.62
C ILE A 67 -1.28 0.26 -3.71
N LEU A 68 -1.97 1.41 -3.79
CA LEU A 68 -2.99 1.70 -4.80
C LEU A 68 -2.43 1.78 -6.24
N GLN A 69 -1.16 2.12 -6.37
CA GLN A 69 -0.46 2.19 -7.65
C GLN A 69 0.26 0.88 -7.99
N SER A 70 0.31 -0.09 -7.06
CA SER A 70 1.02 -1.34 -7.25
C SER A 70 0.49 -2.12 -8.46
N THR A 71 1.42 -2.55 -9.32
CA THR A 71 1.14 -3.46 -10.45
C THR A 71 1.35 -4.92 -10.09
N THR A 72 1.96 -5.19 -8.93
CA THR A 72 2.31 -6.55 -8.49
C THR A 72 1.27 -7.15 -7.56
N LEU A 73 0.38 -6.32 -6.99
CA LEU A 73 -0.67 -6.76 -6.09
C LEU A 73 -1.75 -7.54 -6.85
N GLN A 74 -1.89 -8.81 -6.52
CA GLN A 74 -2.84 -9.73 -7.14
C GLN A 74 -4.03 -10.04 -6.22
N GLU A 75 -3.82 -9.96 -4.91
CA GLU A 75 -4.82 -10.28 -3.91
C GLU A 75 -4.94 -9.16 -2.88
N LEU A 76 -6.17 -8.70 -2.65
CA LEU A 76 -6.49 -7.77 -1.58
C LEU A 76 -7.73 -8.27 -0.85
N THR A 77 -7.56 -8.56 0.45
CA THR A 77 -8.64 -9.03 1.32
C THR A 77 -8.83 -8.06 2.50
N ILE A 78 -10.01 -7.48 2.62
CA ILE A 78 -10.40 -6.59 3.72
C ILE A 78 -11.53 -7.27 4.50
N ILE A 79 -11.34 -7.49 5.80
CA ILE A 79 -12.27 -8.25 6.66
C ILE A 79 -12.61 -7.43 7.90
N ASN A 80 -13.88 -7.10 8.12
CA ASN A 80 -14.34 -6.36 9.30
C ASN A 80 -13.57 -5.05 9.54
N CYS A 81 -13.35 -4.28 8.47
CA CYS A 81 -12.69 -2.97 8.51
C CYS A 81 -13.64 -1.91 7.92
N PRO A 82 -14.64 -1.45 8.70
CA PRO A 82 -15.79 -0.72 8.17
C PRO A 82 -15.48 0.64 7.53
N ILE A 83 -14.40 1.31 7.97
CA ILE A 83 -14.03 2.63 7.43
C ILE A 83 -13.42 2.46 6.03
N ILE A 84 -12.32 1.73 5.93
CA ILE A 84 -11.66 1.48 4.64
C ILE A 84 -12.55 0.69 3.67
N SER A 85 -13.38 -0.24 4.14
CA SER A 85 -14.30 -0.99 3.26
C SER A 85 -15.35 -0.08 2.60
N LYS A 86 -15.72 1.04 3.26
CA LYS A 86 -16.58 2.07 2.68
C LYS A 86 -15.84 2.91 1.64
N CYS A 87 -14.64 3.41 1.96
CA CYS A 87 -13.83 4.21 1.02
C CYS A 87 -13.45 3.42 -0.24
N CYS A 88 -13.24 2.11 -0.12
CA CYS A 88 -13.02 1.19 -1.26
C CYS A 88 -14.11 1.26 -2.33
N LYS A 89 -15.34 1.66 -2.01
CA LYS A 89 -16.44 1.62 -2.98
C LYS A 89 -16.54 2.87 -3.86
N GLU A 90 -15.93 3.98 -3.46
CA GLU A 90 -16.12 5.28 -4.12
C GLU A 90 -14.82 5.79 -4.76
N ASP A 91 -13.73 5.90 -4.00
CA ASP A 91 -12.47 6.50 -4.49
C ASP A 91 -11.51 5.48 -5.13
N TYR A 92 -11.62 4.21 -4.75
CA TYR A 92 -10.67 3.16 -5.14
C TYR A 92 -11.18 2.22 -6.24
N GLN A 93 -12.30 2.55 -6.89
CA GLN A 93 -12.93 1.71 -7.91
C GLN A 93 -11.96 1.35 -9.05
N SER A 94 -11.23 2.32 -9.57
CA SER A 94 -10.24 2.12 -10.64
C SER A 94 -9.10 1.19 -10.24
N PHE A 95 -8.66 1.26 -8.98
CA PHE A 95 -7.64 0.36 -8.42
C PHE A 95 -8.19 -1.05 -8.22
N ILE A 96 -9.37 -1.18 -7.62
CA ILE A 96 -10.01 -2.47 -7.33
C ILE A 96 -10.22 -3.27 -8.61
N ASN A 97 -10.63 -2.63 -9.70
CA ASN A 97 -10.82 -3.29 -11.00
C ASN A 97 -9.53 -3.91 -11.57
N ARG A 98 -8.35 -3.50 -11.09
CA ARG A 98 -7.06 -4.04 -11.53
C ARG A 98 -6.61 -5.24 -10.70
N ILE A 99 -7.21 -5.50 -9.54
CA ILE A 99 -6.83 -6.59 -8.65
C ILE A 99 -7.63 -7.86 -9.03
N PRO A 100 -6.98 -8.92 -9.54
CA PRO A 100 -7.67 -10.15 -9.94
C PRO A 100 -8.51 -10.79 -8.84
N HIS A 101 -8.03 -10.71 -7.59
CA HIS A 101 -8.67 -11.34 -6.44
C HIS A 101 -8.91 -10.31 -5.32
N PHE A 102 -9.95 -9.50 -5.49
CA PHE A 102 -10.42 -8.56 -4.48
C PHE A 102 -11.58 -9.15 -3.66
N LYS A 103 -11.48 -9.07 -2.34
CA LYS A 103 -12.53 -9.53 -1.41
C LYS A 103 -12.73 -8.53 -0.28
N VAL A 104 -13.98 -8.12 -0.06
CA VAL A 104 -14.41 -7.38 1.12
C VAL A 104 -15.43 -8.25 1.86
N GLN A 105 -15.19 -8.49 3.14
CA GLN A 105 -16.09 -9.23 4.01
C GLN A 105 -16.38 -8.39 5.25
N ASP A 106 -17.55 -7.78 5.29
CA ASP A 106 -18.09 -7.16 6.49
C ASP A 106 -18.96 -8.21 7.23
N ARG A 107 -18.97 -8.21 8.56
CA ARG A 107 -19.97 -8.97 9.35
C ARG A 107 -21.27 -8.19 9.34
N ASP A 108 -22.35 -8.84 8.95
CA ASP A 108 -23.74 -8.36 9.09
C ASP A 108 -24.09 -8.00 10.55
#